data_AF-A0AAV4YAK4-F1
#
_entry.id   AF-A0AAV4YAK4-F1
#
_cell.length_a   1.000
_cell.length_b   1.000
_cell.length_c   1.000
_cell.angle_alpha   90.00
_cell.angle_beta   90.00
_cell.angle_gamma   90.00
#
_symmetry.space_group_name_H-M   'P 1'
#
loop_
_entity.id
_entity.type
_entity.pdbx_description
1 polymer ?
#
loop_
_entity_poly.entity_id
_entity_poly.type
_entity_poly.pdbx_seq_one_letter_code
_entity_poly.pdbx_strand_id
1 'polypeptide(L)' 'MVKSRFFNASPDCSCGTIEEDRHHIVFQCPQWADIRQKYFPSNFINLTLLQLLSNKKARKGVEAIMKTKLEKIIETINE' A
#
# COMPACT_ATOMS: atom_id res chain seq x y z
N MET A 1 -29.55 5.21 22.37
CA MET A 1 -28.44 5.81 21.59
C MET A 1 -28.13 4.90 20.42
N VAL A 2 -27.92 5.51 19.25
CA VAL A 2 -28.15 4.95 17.91
C VAL A 2 -27.23 3.77 17.58
N LYS A 3 -27.82 2.61 17.21
CA LYS A 3 -27.16 1.60 16.37
C LYS A 3 -27.07 2.17 14.95
N SER A 4 -25.95 2.83 14.64
CA SER A 4 -25.70 3.30 13.28
C SER A 4 -25.28 2.12 12.42
N ARG A 5 -26.15 1.84 11.45
CA ARG A 5 -25.99 0.91 10.34
C ARG A 5 -24.78 1.36 9.50
N PHE A 6 -23.66 0.66 9.58
CA PHE A 6 -22.66 0.70 8.51
C PHE A 6 -22.79 -0.60 7.72
N PHE A 7 -23.63 -0.52 6.68
CA PHE A 7 -23.67 -1.50 5.60
C PHE A 7 -22.30 -1.51 4.91
N ASN A 8 -21.75 -2.70 4.66
CA ASN A 8 -20.95 -3.03 3.48
C ASN A 8 -19.82 -2.08 3.06
N ALA A 9 -18.94 -1.65 3.96
CA ALA A 9 -17.63 -1.18 3.52
C ALA A 9 -16.78 -2.42 3.18
N SER A 10 -16.83 -2.87 1.93
CA SER A 10 -15.80 -3.78 1.41
C SER A 10 -14.45 -3.14 1.73
N PRO A 11 -13.45 -3.88 2.25
CA PRO A 11 -12.15 -3.31 2.52
C PRO A 11 -11.59 -2.75 1.21
N ASP A 12 -11.31 -1.45 1.19
CA ASP A 12 -10.80 -0.79 -0.01
C ASP A 12 -9.43 -1.37 -0.40
N CYS A 13 -8.65 -1.86 0.57
CA CYS A 13 -7.40 -2.57 0.31
C CYS A 13 -7.60 -4.09 0.27
N SER A 14 -6.96 -4.76 -0.70
CA SER A 14 -6.96 -6.23 -0.83
C SER A 14 -6.44 -6.98 0.41
N CYS A 15 -5.74 -6.29 1.33
CA CYS A 15 -5.26 -6.87 2.59
C CYS A 15 -6.30 -6.85 3.73
N GLY A 16 -7.52 -6.34 3.48
CA GLY A 16 -8.59 -6.28 4.48
C GLY A 16 -8.63 -5.00 5.31
N THR A 17 -7.79 -4.00 4.99
CA THR A 17 -7.79 -2.68 5.66
C THR A 17 -8.72 -1.71 4.94
N ILE A 18 -9.48 -0.91 5.71
CA ILE A 18 -10.38 0.13 5.20
C ILE A 18 -9.60 1.35 4.70
N GLU A 19 -8.39 1.57 5.23
CA GLU A 19 -7.51 2.66 4.82
C GLU A 19 -6.66 2.27 3.59
N GLU A 20 -6.96 2.89 2.44
CA GLU A 20 -6.10 2.86 1.24
C GLU A 20 -5.19 4.08 1.12
N ASP A 21 -4.83 4.71 2.23
CA ASP A 21 -3.94 5.86 2.14
C ASP A 21 -2.54 5.44 1.61
N ARG A 22 -1.84 6.41 1.03
CA ARG A 22 -0.49 6.19 0.46
C ARG A 22 0.49 5.66 1.51
N HIS A 23 0.22 5.93 2.80
CA HIS A 23 1.06 5.51 3.90
C HIS A 23 0.88 4.00 4.17
N HIS A 24 -0.36 3.53 4.23
CA HIS A 24 -0.69 2.13 4.36
C HIS A 24 -0.05 1.31 3.22
N ILE A 25 -0.31 1.69 1.97
CA ILE A 25 0.17 0.96 0.79
C ILE A 25 1.69 0.81 0.81
N VAL A 26 2.42 1.90 1.09
CA VAL A 26 3.88 1.88 1.00
C VAL A 26 4.52 1.29 2.25
N PHE A 27 4.03 1.61 3.44
CA PHE A 27 4.73 1.33 4.70
C PHE A 27 4.18 0.16 5.50
N GLN A 28 2.88 -0.12 5.42
CA GLN A 28 2.21 -0.99 6.40
C GLN A 28 1.53 -2.22 5.77
N CYS A 29 1.09 -2.13 4.52
CA CYS A 29 0.30 -3.18 3.88
C CYS A 29 1.09 -4.51 3.84
N PRO A 30 0.61 -5.58 4.50
CA PRO A 30 1.34 -6.85 4.62
C PRO A 30 1.67 -7.49 3.27
N GLN A 31 0.82 -7.27 2.25
CA GLN A 31 1.01 -7.79 0.90
C GLN A 31 2.37 -7.39 0.29
N TRP A 32 2.96 -6.28 0.72
CA TRP A 32 4.22 -5.76 0.18
C TRP A 32 5.42 -5.96 1.12
N ALA A 33 5.28 -6.79 2.17
CA ALA A 33 6.35 -7.02 3.13
C ALA A 33 7.66 -7.47 2.46
N ASP A 34 7.57 -8.38 1.49
CA ASP A 34 8.73 -8.91 0.77
C ASP A 34 9.43 -7.83 -0.08
N ILE A 35 8.65 -6.95 -0.73
CA ILE A 35 9.19 -5.82 -1.49
C ILE A 35 9.90 -4.86 -0.53
N ARG A 36 9.30 -4.54 0.61
CA ARG A 36 9.94 -3.68 1.62
C ARG A 36 11.24 -4.30 2.12
N GLN A 37 11.23 -5.58 2.48
CA GLN A 37 12.42 -6.28 2.96
C GLN A 37 13.55 -6.28 1.90
N LYS A 38 13.20 -6.44 0.62
CA LYS A 38 14.16 -6.49 -0.48
C LYS A 38 14.71 -5.12 -0.88
N TYR A 39 13.86 -4.08 -0.92
CA TYR A 39 14.17 -2.80 -1.54
C TYR A 39 14.37 -1.64 -0.56
N PHE A 40 13.72 -1.66 0.61
CA PHE A 40 13.70 -0.53 1.52
C PHE A 40 14.86 -0.61 2.53
N PRO A 41 15.37 0.53 3.00
CA PRO A 41 16.35 0.53 4.09
C PRO A 41 15.70 0.04 5.39
N SER A 42 16.47 -0.54 6.30
CA SER A 42 15.95 -1.10 7.56
C SER A 42 15.24 -0.08 8.46
N ASN A 43 15.57 1.21 8.33
CA ASN A 43 14.93 2.31 9.07
C ASN A 43 13.76 2.97 8.32
N PHE A 44 13.22 2.35 7.25
CA PHE A 44 12.21 2.97 6.40
C PHE A 44 10.95 3.44 7.14
N ILE A 45 10.59 2.78 8.25
CA ILE A 45 9.42 3.13 9.07
C ILE A 45 9.52 4.56 9.63
N ASN A 46 10.73 5.07 9.80
CA ASN A 46 10.99 6.41 10.32
C ASN A 46 11.13 7.46 9.20
N LEU A 47 10.94 7.08 7.94
CA LEU A 47 11.12 7.96 6.79
C LEU A 47 9.77 8.45 6.28
N THR A 48 9.71 9.73 5.92
CA THR A 48 8.64 10.24 5.04
C THR A 48 8.75 9.61 3.65
N LEU A 49 7.67 9.63 2.88
CA LEU A 49 7.68 9.12 1.50
C LEU A 49 8.75 9.81 0.63
N LEU A 50 8.93 11.12 0.77
CA LEU A 50 9.95 11.87 0.00
C LEU A 50 11.38 11.45 0.38
N GLN A 51 11.64 11.25 1.67
CA GLN A 51 12.94 10.75 2.14
C GLN A 51 13.20 9.32 1.64
N LEU A 52 12.17 8.47 1.65
CA LEU A 52 12.24 7.12 1.11
C LEU A 52 12.54 7.13 -0.40
N LEU A 53 11.83 7.96 -1.17
CA LEU A 53 11.99 8.08 -2.63
C LEU A 53 13.32 8.71 -3.05
N SER A 54 14.02 9.38 -2.13
CA SER A 54 15.39 9.85 -2.35
C SER A 54 16.39 8.68 -2.44
N ASN A 55 16.07 7.51 -1.88
CA ASN A 55 16.84 6.29 -2.05
C ASN A 55 16.46 5.58 -3.38
N LYS A 56 17.44 5.42 -4.28
CA LYS A 56 17.23 4.79 -5.60
C LYS A 56 16.67 3.36 -5.51
N LYS A 57 17.10 2.57 -4.52
CA LYS A 57 16.64 1.19 -4.34
C LYS A 57 15.19 1.16 -3.84
N ALA A 58 14.88 2.00 -2.85
CA ALA A 58 13.53 2.10 -2.31
C ALA A 58 12.54 2.61 -3.36
N ARG A 59 12.94 3.58 -4.21
CA ARG A 59 12.13 4.05 -5.33
C ARG A 59 11.69 2.91 -6.26
N LYS A 60 12.60 2.01 -6.63
CA LYS A 60 12.25 0.81 -7.43
C LYS A 60 11.22 -0.09 -6.72
N GLY A 61 11.33 -0.22 -5.40
CA GLY A 61 10.35 -0.97 -4.61
C GLY A 61 8.96 -0.30 -4.62
N VAL A 62 8.91 1.04 -4.48
CA VAL A 62 7.65 1.80 -4.57
C VAL A 62 7.05 1.70 -5.98
N GLU A 63 7.85 1.81 -7.03
CA GLU A 63 7.41 1.61 -8.42
C GLU A 63 6.80 0.22 -8.62
N ALA A 64 7.42 -0.84 -8.10
CA ALA A 64 6.89 -2.19 -8.18
C ALA A 64 5.53 -2.34 -7.47
N ILE A 65 5.41 -1.80 -6.25
CA ILE A 65 4.15 -1.79 -5.49
C ILE A 65 3.04 -1.10 -6.30
N MET A 66 3.33 0.09 -6.82
CA MET A 66 2.34 0.89 -7.55
C MET A 66 1.94 0.24 -8.87
N LYS A 67 2.90 -0.34 -9.61
CA LYS A 67 2.62 -1.06 -10.86
C LYS A 67 1.68 -2.24 -10.61
N THR A 68 1.98 -3.08 -9.63
CA THR A 68 1.14 -4.25 -9.32
C THR A 68 -0.24 -3.82 -8.80
N LYS A 69 -0.34 -2.75 -8.00
CA LYS A 69 -1.63 -2.22 -7.59
C LYS A 69 -2.45 -1.71 -8.79
N LEU A 70 -1.82 -0.99 -9.71
CA LEU A 70 -2.48 -0.49 -10.92
C LEU A 70 -2.94 -1.64 -11.83
N GLU A 71 -2.13 -2.68 -12.01
CA GLU A 71 -2.49 -3.87 -12.78
C GLU A 71 -3.74 -4.55 -12.22
N LYS A 72 -3.83 -4.74 -10.89
CA LYS A 72 -5.02 -5.29 -10.24
C LYS A 72 -6.27 -4.45 -10.48
N ILE A 73 -6.16 -3.12 -10.40
CA ILE A 73 -7.28 -2.21 -10.65
C ILE A 73 -7.77 -2.35 -12.10
N ILE A 74 -6.84 -2.44 -13.06
CA ILE A 74 -7.17 -2.64 -14.48
C ILE A 74 -7.86 -3.98 -14.70
N GLU A 75 -7.41 -5.05 -14.07
CA GLU A 75 -8.05 -6.37 -14.13
C GLU A 75 -9.50 -6.30 -13.62
N THR A 76 -9.73 -5.67 -12.46
CA THR A 76 -11.08 -5.51 -11.88
C THR A 76 -12.03 -4.66 -12.74
N ILE A 77 -11.52 -3.71 -13.54
CA ILE A 77 -12.36 -2.90 -14.45
C ILE A 77 -12.80 -3.68 -15.69
N ASN A 78 -12.02 -4.67 -16.12
CA ASN A 78 -12.29 -5.45 -17.33
C ASN A 78 -13.15 -6.71 -17.07
N GLU A 79 -13.52 -6.96 -15.81
CA GLU A 79 -14.48 -7.99 -15.36
C GLU A 79 -15.91 -7.44 -15.31
#